data_AF-A0A957FR40-F1
#
_entry.id   AF-A0A957FR40-F1
#
_cell.length_a   1.000
_cell.length_b   1.000
_cell.length_c   1.000
_cell.angle_alpha   90.00
_cell.angle_beta   90.00
_cell.angle_gamma   90.00
#
_symmetry.space_group_name_H-M   'P 1'
#
loop_
_entity.id
_entity.type
_entity.pdbx_description
1 polymer ?
#
loop_
_entity_poly.entity_id
_entity_poly.type
_entity_poly.pdbx_seq_one_letter_code
_entity_poly.pdbx_strand_id
1 'polypeptide(L)'
;MSKEQKGASLQLKANSLKLKTYASWLVGLVLAGGGLWLATRNLDPTAVWQAFRQARPAPILLATAVVITTLFTKAWRWQHLFYPRHLAPPFPQVARTLFTGQFINLVLPIARLGDVSRIFLLDKQVSKAQILGTLVLEKTLDLITLTLTLLLLLPFLALPETLNQPAVLVGLASALFIALYLLAYQTPLIV
;
A
#
# COMPACT_ATOMS: atom_id res chain seq x y z
N MET A 1 -20.34 -31.59 -24.66
CA MET A 1 -19.60 -31.65 -23.37
C MET A 1 -20.59 -31.87 -22.24
N SER A 2 -20.49 -33.02 -21.56
CA SER A 2 -21.41 -33.43 -20.47
C SER A 2 -21.24 -32.55 -19.23
N LYS A 3 -22.32 -32.33 -18.47
CA LYS A 3 -22.34 -31.54 -17.21
C LYS A 3 -21.27 -32.01 -16.21
N GLU A 4 -20.92 -33.29 -16.21
CA GLU A 4 -19.89 -33.87 -15.33
C GLU A 4 -18.47 -33.41 -15.67
N GLN A 5 -18.11 -33.31 -16.95
CA GLN A 5 -16.78 -32.82 -17.37
C GLN A 5 -16.59 -31.32 -17.04
N LYS A 6 -17.69 -30.54 -17.07
CA LYS A 6 -17.68 -29.14 -16.66
C LYS A 6 -17.52 -28.99 -15.15
N GLY A 7 -18.11 -29.90 -14.36
CA GLY A 7 -17.94 -29.95 -12.90
C GLY A 7 -16.50 -30.28 -12.47
N ALA A 8 -15.89 -31.30 -13.09
CA ALA A 8 -14.51 -31.72 -12.78
C ALA A 8 -13.47 -30.63 -13.12
N SER A 9 -13.60 -29.98 -14.27
CA SER A 9 -12.71 -28.88 -14.66
C SER A 9 -12.83 -27.63 -13.77
N LEU A 10 -14.03 -27.33 -13.26
CA LEU A 10 -14.26 -26.27 -12.28
C LEU A 10 -13.61 -26.59 -10.92
N GLN A 11 -13.69 -27.84 -10.45
CA GLN A 11 -13.05 -28.27 -9.21
C GLN A 11 -11.51 -28.24 -9.29
N LEU A 12 -10.93 -28.65 -10.42
CA LEU A 12 -9.47 -28.58 -10.64
C LEU A 12 -8.96 -27.13 -10.67
N LYS A 13 -9.71 -26.22 -11.31
CA LYS A 13 -9.41 -24.77 -11.26
C LYS A 13 -9.51 -24.22 -9.84
N ALA A 14 -10.53 -24.60 -9.08
CA ALA A 14 -10.69 -24.16 -7.69
C ALA A 14 -9.55 -24.64 -6.78
N ASN A 15 -9.11 -25.89 -6.91
CA ASN A 15 -8.02 -26.44 -6.11
C ASN A 15 -6.66 -25.82 -6.47
N SER A 16 -6.38 -25.58 -7.76
CA SER A 16 -5.15 -24.90 -8.18
C SER A 16 -5.09 -23.43 -7.77
N LEU A 17 -6.24 -22.73 -7.75
CA LEU A 17 -6.34 -21.38 -7.19
C LEU A 17 -6.04 -21.37 -5.69
N LYS A 18 -6.65 -22.27 -4.92
CA LYS A 18 -6.38 -22.40 -3.46
C LYS A 18 -4.90 -22.71 -3.19
N LEU A 19 -4.29 -23.63 -3.94
CA LEU A 19 -2.88 -23.99 -3.78
C LEU A 19 -1.95 -22.79 -4.03
N LYS A 20 -2.20 -22.03 -5.10
CA LYS A 20 -1.45 -20.79 -5.40
C LYS A 20 -1.59 -19.78 -4.27
N THR A 21 -2.81 -19.58 -3.76
CA THR A 21 -3.06 -18.69 -2.63
C THR A 21 -2.24 -19.13 -1.40
N TYR A 22 -2.34 -20.39 -0.97
CA TYR A 22 -1.58 -20.90 0.18
C TYR A 22 -0.06 -20.80 -0.01
N ALA A 23 0.45 -21.07 -1.21
CA ALA A 23 1.87 -20.91 -1.50
C ALA A 23 2.32 -19.45 -1.37
N SER A 24 1.55 -18.48 -1.87
CA SER A 24 1.83 -17.06 -1.69
C SER A 24 1.81 -16.63 -0.22
N TRP A 25 0.88 -17.16 0.57
CA TRP A 25 0.83 -16.93 2.01
C TRP A 25 2.06 -17.46 2.73
N LEU A 26 2.48 -18.68 2.40
CA LEU A 26 3.65 -19.30 3.01
C LEU A 26 4.93 -18.52 2.68
N VAL A 27 5.11 -18.10 1.43
CA VAL A 27 6.23 -17.23 1.03
C VAL A 27 6.20 -15.92 1.80
N GLY A 28 5.05 -15.25 1.90
CA GLY A 28 4.91 -14.02 2.66
C GLY A 28 5.27 -14.17 4.14
N LEU A 29 4.81 -15.26 4.78
CA LEU A 29 5.13 -15.57 6.17
C LEU A 29 6.61 -15.89 6.38
N VAL A 30 7.21 -16.66 5.49
CA VAL A 30 8.65 -17.00 5.56
C VAL A 30 9.50 -15.74 5.39
N LEU A 31 9.16 -14.86 4.44
CA LEU A 31 9.86 -13.59 4.25
C LEU A 31 9.69 -12.65 5.44
N ALA A 32 8.47 -12.51 5.96
CA ALA A 32 8.20 -11.66 7.12
C ALA A 32 8.89 -12.20 8.38
N GLY A 33 8.79 -13.50 8.65
CA GLY A 33 9.44 -14.16 9.78
C GLY A 33 10.96 -14.14 9.68
N GLY A 34 11.50 -14.42 8.49
CA GLY A 34 12.94 -14.34 8.23
C GLY A 34 13.49 -12.92 8.37
N GLY A 35 12.77 -11.92 7.85
CA GLY A 35 13.12 -10.51 8.00
C GLY A 35 13.07 -10.05 9.45
N LEU A 36 12.03 -10.43 10.19
CA LEU A 36 11.91 -10.15 11.61
C LEU A 36 13.06 -10.80 12.40
N TRP A 37 13.34 -12.08 12.16
CA TRP A 37 14.45 -12.78 12.79
C TRP A 37 15.79 -12.10 12.48
N LEU A 38 16.06 -11.74 11.22
CA LEU A 38 17.29 -11.02 10.85
C LEU A 38 17.42 -9.68 11.56
N ALA A 39 16.30 -8.95 11.70
CA ALA A 39 16.28 -7.66 12.39
C ALA A 39 16.46 -7.80 13.90
N THR A 40 15.96 -8.88 14.51
CA THR A 40 15.95 -9.04 15.98
C THR A 40 17.00 -9.98 16.54
N ARG A 41 17.66 -10.81 15.71
CA ARG A 41 18.60 -11.87 16.18
C ARG A 41 19.76 -11.36 17.02
N ASN A 42 20.13 -10.09 16.88
CA ASN A 42 21.24 -9.46 17.61
C ASN A 42 20.75 -8.46 18.67
N LEU A 43 19.44 -8.39 18.95
CA LEU A 43 18.89 -7.47 19.93
C LEU A 43 18.91 -8.10 21.32
N ASP A 44 19.42 -7.36 22.31
CA ASP A 44 19.24 -7.68 23.72
C ASP A 44 17.83 -7.22 24.16
N PRO A 45 16.94 -8.13 24.59
CA PRO A 45 15.61 -7.78 25.09
C PRO A 45 15.64 -6.78 26.25
N THR A 46 16.70 -6.83 27.09
CA THR A 46 16.87 -5.92 28.23
C THR A 46 17.12 -4.50 27.74
N ALA A 47 17.99 -4.33 26.75
CA ALA A 47 18.27 -3.04 26.13
C ALA A 47 17.01 -2.45 25.48
N VAL A 48 16.20 -3.27 24.80
CA VAL A 48 14.92 -2.83 24.22
C VAL A 48 13.96 -2.34 25.30
N TRP A 49 13.80 -3.11 26.38
CA TRP A 49 12.94 -2.71 27.49
C TRP A 49 13.40 -1.42 28.17
N GLN A 50 14.71 -1.27 28.39
CA GLN A 50 15.27 -0.04 28.93
C GLN A 50 15.05 1.16 28.00
N ALA A 51 15.18 0.97 26.69
CA ALA A 51 14.90 2.03 25.71
C ALA A 51 13.44 2.50 25.78
N PHE A 52 12.47 1.59 25.96
CA PHE A 52 11.06 1.97 26.17
C PHE A 52 10.87 2.79 27.45
N ARG A 53 11.56 2.43 28.55
CA ARG A 53 11.48 3.19 29.81
C ARG A 53 12.11 4.57 29.74
N GLN A 54 13.13 4.75 28.90
CA GLN A 54 13.83 6.02 28.71
C GLN A 54 13.25 6.87 27.57
N ALA A 55 12.24 6.35 26.86
CA ALA A 55 11.64 7.03 25.73
C ALA A 55 11.00 8.36 26.15
N ARG A 56 11.38 9.44 25.48
CA ARG A 56 10.80 10.76 25.74
C ARG A 56 9.41 10.86 25.10
N PRO A 57 8.39 11.38 25.81
CA PRO A 57 7.03 11.45 25.26
C PRO A 57 6.88 12.47 24.12
N ALA A 58 7.67 13.54 24.13
CA ALA A 58 7.58 14.62 23.13
C ALA A 58 7.71 14.14 21.66
N PRO A 59 8.77 13.41 21.26
CA PRO A 59 8.86 12.89 19.89
C PRO A 59 7.77 11.89 19.54
N ILE A 60 7.27 11.11 20.51
CA ILE A 60 6.17 10.16 20.30
C ILE A 60 4.86 10.91 20.00
N LEU A 61 4.57 11.96 20.77
CA LEU A 61 3.41 12.81 20.56
C LEU A 61 3.49 13.54 19.22
N LEU A 62 4.67 14.06 18.86
CA LEU A 62 4.89 14.70 17.56
C LEU A 62 4.68 13.72 16.40
N ALA A 63 5.27 12.52 16.48
CA ALA A 63 5.08 11.49 15.46
C ALA A 63 3.60 11.09 15.33
N THR A 64 2.90 10.94 16.47
CA THR A 64 1.47 10.63 16.50
C THR A 64 0.65 11.75 15.85
N ALA A 65 0.93 13.00 16.17
CA ALA A 65 0.29 14.16 15.56
C ALA A 65 0.51 14.18 14.04
N VAL A 66 1.75 13.94 13.58
CA VAL A 66 2.08 13.86 12.15
C VAL A 66 1.29 12.75 11.46
N VAL A 67 1.17 11.56 12.06
CA VAL A 67 0.38 10.45 11.51
C VAL A 67 -1.10 10.82 11.41
N ILE A 68 -1.68 11.40 12.46
CA ILE A 68 -3.08 11.84 12.48
C ILE A 68 -3.32 12.90 11.40
N THR A 69 -2.49 13.94 11.35
CA THR A 69 -2.58 14.99 10.32
C THR A 69 -2.46 14.39 8.93
N THR A 70 -1.54 13.44 8.73
CA THR A 70 -1.39 12.73 7.44
C THR A 70 -2.68 12.02 7.05
N LEU A 71 -3.34 11.32 7.98
CA LEU A 71 -4.61 10.62 7.70
C LEU A 71 -5.71 11.60 7.28
N PHE A 72 -5.87 12.73 7.97
CA PHE A 72 -6.85 13.76 7.61
C PHE A 72 -6.52 14.43 6.27
N THR A 73 -5.27 14.77 6.02
CA THR A 73 -4.82 15.33 4.74
C THR A 73 -5.07 14.36 3.59
N LYS A 74 -4.88 13.04 3.80
CA LYS A 74 -5.21 12.02 2.80
C LYS A 74 -6.70 11.97 2.50
N ALA A 75 -7.55 12.03 3.53
CA ALA A 75 -9.01 12.08 3.34
C ALA A 75 -9.44 13.34 2.59
N TRP A 76 -8.86 14.49 2.95
CA TRP A 76 -9.12 15.77 2.29
C TRP A 76 -8.69 15.74 0.82
N ARG A 77 -7.47 15.27 0.54
CA ARG A 77 -6.97 15.11 -0.83
C ARG A 77 -7.86 14.18 -1.64
N TRP A 78 -8.27 13.04 -1.08
CA TRP A 78 -9.12 12.09 -1.79
C TRP A 78 -10.49 12.67 -2.13
N GLN A 79 -11.11 13.43 -1.21
CA GLN A 79 -12.36 14.14 -1.50
C GLN A 79 -12.22 15.08 -2.72
N HIS A 80 -11.05 15.71 -2.89
CA HIS A 80 -10.78 16.63 -4.00
C HIS A 80 -10.52 15.93 -5.33
N LEU A 81 -10.29 14.61 -5.35
CA LEU A 81 -10.14 13.84 -6.58
C LEU A 81 -11.49 13.50 -7.24
N PHE A 82 -12.62 13.69 -6.55
CA PHE A 82 -13.93 13.47 -7.13
C PHE A 82 -14.32 14.61 -8.08
N TYR A 83 -14.62 14.25 -9.34
CA TYR A 83 -15.11 15.16 -10.37
C TYR A 83 -16.37 14.61 -11.04
N PRO A 84 -17.42 15.41 -11.26
CA PRO A 84 -17.57 16.82 -10.87
C PRO A 84 -17.77 17.02 -9.36
N ARG A 85 -17.27 18.14 -8.81
CA ARG A 85 -17.17 18.38 -7.35
C ARG A 85 -18.50 18.33 -6.60
N HIS A 86 -19.62 18.65 -7.23
CA HIS A 86 -20.93 18.61 -6.58
C HIS A 86 -21.40 17.17 -6.27
N LEU A 87 -20.77 16.16 -6.89
CA LEU A 87 -20.99 14.74 -6.59
C LEU A 87 -20.00 14.19 -5.54
N ALA A 88 -19.10 15.03 -5.02
CA ALA A 88 -18.14 14.59 -4.01
C ALA A 88 -18.87 14.27 -2.70
N PRO A 89 -18.62 13.10 -2.08
CA PRO A 89 -19.22 12.78 -0.79
C PRO A 89 -18.78 13.76 0.30
N PRO A 90 -19.59 13.93 1.36
CA PRO A 90 -19.23 14.79 2.49
C PRO A 90 -17.98 14.27 3.21
N PHE A 91 -17.13 15.19 3.67
CA PHE A 91 -15.82 14.87 4.26
C PHE A 91 -15.87 13.79 5.37
N PRO A 92 -16.82 13.81 6.33
CA PRO A 92 -16.89 12.77 7.35
C PRO A 92 -17.09 11.35 6.79
N GLN A 93 -17.83 11.22 5.68
CA GLN A 93 -18.03 9.94 5.03
C GLN A 93 -16.74 9.47 4.35
N VAL A 94 -16.08 10.38 3.62
CA VAL A 94 -14.77 10.13 2.97
C VAL A 94 -13.72 9.70 4.01
N ALA A 95 -13.63 10.43 5.13
CA ALA A 95 -12.70 10.13 6.22
C ALA A 95 -12.97 8.77 6.85
N ARG A 96 -14.23 8.45 7.19
CA ARG A 96 -14.61 7.13 7.74
C ARG A 96 -14.26 6.00 6.77
N THR A 97 -14.62 6.14 5.50
CA THR A 97 -14.31 5.13 4.48
C THR A 97 -12.81 4.92 4.31
N LEU A 98 -12.02 6.01 4.31
CA LEU A 98 -10.56 5.91 4.21
C LEU A 98 -9.95 5.27 5.45
N PHE A 99 -10.36 5.69 6.65
CA PHE A 99 -9.81 5.15 7.91
C PHE A 99 -10.15 3.67 8.10
N THR A 100 -11.37 3.25 7.76
CA THR A 100 -11.75 1.83 7.74
C THR A 100 -10.90 1.06 6.74
N GLY A 101 -10.68 1.59 5.54
CA GLY A 101 -9.78 0.98 4.56
C GLY A 101 -8.34 0.83 5.07
N GLN A 102 -7.80 1.88 5.72
CA GLN A 102 -6.46 1.82 6.32
C GLN A 102 -6.38 0.79 7.45
N PHE A 103 -7.42 0.72 8.29
CA PHE A 103 -7.51 -0.28 9.36
C PHE A 103 -7.54 -1.71 8.80
N ILE A 104 -8.32 -1.95 7.74
CA ILE A 104 -8.34 -3.26 7.06
C ILE A 104 -6.95 -3.60 6.51
N ASN A 105 -6.25 -2.64 5.90
CA ASN A 105 -4.90 -2.88 5.39
C ASN A 105 -3.89 -3.19 6.51
N LEU A 106 -4.10 -2.66 7.72
CA LEU A 106 -3.26 -2.94 8.89
C LEU A 106 -3.50 -4.35 9.45
N VAL A 107 -4.77 -4.75 9.57
CA VAL A 107 -5.16 -6.05 10.18
C VAL A 107 -5.02 -7.19 9.17
N LEU A 108 -5.36 -6.94 7.92
CA LEU A 108 -5.37 -7.90 6.82
C LEU A 108 -4.47 -7.36 5.69
N PRO A 109 -3.16 -7.68 5.69
CA PRO A 109 -2.21 -7.23 4.68
C PRO A 109 -2.36 -7.99 3.34
N ILE A 110 -3.57 -8.38 2.98
CA ILE A 110 -3.91 -9.20 1.82
C ILE A 110 -4.38 -8.29 0.71
N ALA A 111 -3.76 -8.38 -0.46
CA ALA A 111 -4.25 -7.84 -1.73
C ALA A 111 -4.79 -6.38 -1.70
N ARG A 112 -4.35 -5.57 -0.73
CA ARG A 112 -4.88 -4.22 -0.47
C ARG A 112 -6.41 -4.20 -0.37
N LEU A 113 -7.01 -5.19 0.32
CA LEU A 113 -8.46 -5.28 0.53
C LEU A 113 -9.05 -4.01 1.12
N GLY A 114 -8.28 -3.27 1.92
CA GLY A 114 -8.69 -1.97 2.44
C GLY A 114 -8.89 -0.91 1.36
N ASP A 115 -8.09 -0.90 0.28
CA ASP A 115 -8.31 -0.01 -0.85
C ASP A 115 -9.57 -0.40 -1.64
N VAL A 116 -9.81 -1.71 -1.80
CA VAL A 116 -11.02 -2.24 -2.45
C VAL A 116 -12.28 -1.93 -1.65
N SER A 117 -12.18 -1.96 -0.31
CA SER A 117 -13.31 -1.66 0.59
C SER A 117 -13.92 -0.27 0.32
N ARG A 118 -13.12 0.69 -0.15
CA ARG A 118 -13.58 2.05 -0.47
C ARG A 118 -14.66 2.06 -1.57
N ILE A 119 -14.63 1.10 -2.48
CA ILE A 119 -15.64 0.96 -3.55
C ILE A 119 -17.01 0.54 -2.99
N PHE A 120 -17.01 -0.21 -1.88
CA PHE A 120 -18.22 -0.78 -1.28
C PHE A 120 -18.74 0.04 -0.10
N LEU A 121 -17.84 0.76 0.59
CA LEU A 121 -18.15 1.55 1.78
C LEU A 121 -18.58 2.99 1.47
N LEU A 122 -18.25 3.52 0.28
CA LEU A 122 -18.67 4.86 -0.14
C LEU A 122 -20.08 4.82 -0.74
N ASP A 123 -20.82 5.93 -0.64
CA ASP A 123 -22.23 6.00 -1.02
C ASP A 123 -22.52 5.57 -2.47
N LYS A 124 -23.72 5.02 -2.71
CA LYS A 124 -24.20 4.58 -4.03
C LYS A 124 -24.38 5.73 -5.02
N GLN A 125 -24.36 6.98 -4.55
CA GLN A 125 -24.48 8.18 -5.39
C GLN A 125 -23.27 8.39 -6.30
N VAL A 126 -22.11 7.82 -5.95
CA VAL A 126 -20.89 7.87 -6.76
C VAL A 126 -20.73 6.55 -7.50
N SER A 127 -20.48 6.61 -8.80
CA SER A 127 -20.29 5.39 -9.58
C SER A 127 -19.03 4.64 -9.14
N LYS A 128 -19.07 3.30 -9.11
CA LYS A 128 -17.90 2.48 -8.78
C LYS A 128 -16.71 2.75 -9.70
N ALA A 129 -16.98 3.02 -10.99
CA ALA A 129 -15.97 3.38 -11.97
C ALA A 129 -15.25 4.69 -11.60
N GLN A 130 -15.98 5.68 -11.11
CA GLN A 130 -15.41 6.94 -10.64
C GLN A 130 -14.56 6.73 -9.38
N ILE A 131 -15.03 5.94 -8.41
CA ILE A 131 -14.24 5.60 -7.21
C ILE A 131 -12.93 4.89 -7.61
N LEU A 132 -13.00 3.90 -8.50
CA LEU A 132 -11.83 3.23 -9.05
C LEU A 132 -10.88 4.20 -9.77
N GLY A 133 -11.41 5.13 -10.56
CA GLY A 133 -10.61 6.17 -11.21
C GLY A 133 -9.86 7.04 -10.21
N THR A 134 -10.51 7.45 -9.12
CA THR A 134 -9.83 8.21 -8.05
C THR A 134 -8.75 7.39 -7.36
N LEU A 135 -8.93 6.08 -7.19
CA LEU A 135 -7.94 5.19 -6.57
C LEU A 135 -6.71 5.03 -7.48
N VAL A 136 -6.91 4.82 -8.77
CA VAL A 136 -5.81 4.74 -9.76
C VAL A 136 -5.05 6.07 -9.78
N LEU A 137 -5.76 7.20 -9.84
CA LEU A 137 -5.14 8.51 -9.81
C LEU A 137 -4.34 8.75 -8.51
N GLU A 138 -4.89 8.34 -7.36
CA GLU A 138 -4.19 8.39 -6.08
C GLU A 138 -2.87 7.62 -6.13
N LYS A 139 -2.87 6.37 -6.60
CA LYS A 139 -1.65 5.56 -6.67
C LYS A 139 -0.64 6.12 -7.67
N THR A 140 -1.11 6.59 -8.83
CA THR A 140 -0.23 7.23 -9.82
C THR A 140 0.44 8.48 -9.26
N LEU A 141 -0.32 9.35 -8.59
CA LEU A 141 0.25 10.55 -7.94
C LEU A 141 1.22 10.18 -6.82
N ASP A 142 0.92 9.14 -6.04
CA ASP A 142 1.81 8.67 -4.98
C ASP A 142 3.13 8.12 -5.56
N LEU A 143 3.08 7.38 -6.68
CA LEU A 143 4.28 6.89 -7.38
C LEU A 143 5.11 8.03 -7.97
N ILE A 144 4.47 9.00 -8.61
CA ILE A 144 5.15 10.19 -9.14
C ILE A 144 5.82 10.94 -8.00
N THR A 145 5.08 11.20 -6.92
CA THR A 145 5.62 11.91 -5.74
C THR A 145 6.79 11.16 -5.14
N LEU A 146 6.66 9.84 -4.95
CA LEU A 146 7.73 9.00 -4.41
C LEU A 146 9.00 9.07 -5.26
N THR A 147 8.86 8.96 -6.59
CA THR A 147 10.00 9.04 -7.51
C THR A 147 10.62 10.43 -7.52
N LEU A 148 9.82 11.50 -7.52
CA LEU A 148 10.33 12.87 -7.44
C LEU A 148 11.05 13.13 -6.12
N THR A 149 10.48 12.69 -4.99
CA THR A 149 11.13 12.80 -3.68
C THR A 149 12.43 12.00 -3.65
N LEU A 150 12.46 10.79 -4.20
CA LEU A 150 13.69 10.01 -4.29
C LEU A 150 14.74 10.78 -5.10
N LEU A 151 14.41 11.22 -6.31
CA LEU A 151 15.30 12.01 -7.18
C LEU A 151 15.83 13.27 -6.49
N LEU A 152 14.98 13.98 -5.74
CA LEU A 152 15.36 15.16 -4.97
C LEU A 152 16.35 14.83 -3.84
N LEU A 153 16.20 13.66 -3.21
CA LEU A 153 17.06 13.22 -2.11
C LEU A 153 18.40 12.64 -2.58
N LEU A 154 18.51 12.20 -3.83
CA LEU A 154 19.73 11.56 -4.35
C LEU A 154 21.03 12.37 -4.13
N PRO A 155 21.07 13.71 -4.32
CA PRO A 155 22.28 14.50 -4.07
C PRO A 155 22.73 14.52 -2.61
N PHE A 156 21.83 14.20 -1.68
CA PHE A 156 22.09 14.21 -0.23
C PHE A 156 22.47 12.84 0.31
N LEU A 157 22.40 11.79 -0.51
CA LEU A 157 22.76 10.42 -0.11
C LEU A 157 24.25 10.19 -0.37
N ALA A 158 24.96 9.70 0.65
CA ALA A 158 26.33 9.23 0.51
C ALA A 158 26.34 7.88 -0.23
N LEU A 159 26.33 7.94 -1.57
CA LEU A 159 26.34 6.76 -2.43
C LEU A 159 27.78 6.34 -2.77
N PRO A 160 28.05 5.02 -2.93
CA PRO A 160 29.32 4.53 -3.48
C PRO A 160 29.64 5.21 -4.81
N GLU A 161 30.93 5.41 -5.12
CA GLU A 161 31.37 6.11 -6.35
C GLU A 161 30.83 5.49 -7.65
N THR A 162 30.54 4.19 -7.65
CA THR A 162 29.92 3.48 -8.78
C THR A 162 28.47 3.89 -9.05
N LEU A 163 27.78 4.45 -8.05
CA LEU A 163 26.36 4.82 -8.08
C LEU A 163 26.13 6.34 -8.12
N ASN A 164 27.17 7.16 -7.98
CA ASN A 164 27.02 8.62 -7.91
C ASN A 164 26.87 9.30 -9.29
N GLN A 165 26.93 8.53 -10.39
CA GLN A 165 26.80 9.07 -11.73
C GLN A 165 25.33 9.49 -12.00
N PRO A 166 25.06 10.75 -12.40
CA PRO A 166 23.69 11.24 -12.60
C PRO A 166 22.86 10.40 -13.58
N ALA A 167 23.50 9.87 -14.63
CA ALA A 167 22.83 9.03 -15.63
C ALA A 167 22.38 7.67 -15.05
N VAL A 168 23.20 7.04 -14.21
CA VAL A 168 22.87 5.78 -13.53
C VAL A 168 21.71 6.00 -12.56
N LEU A 169 21.76 7.10 -11.81
CA LEU A 169 20.72 7.50 -10.86
C LEU A 169 19.35 7.75 -11.52
N VAL A 170 19.34 8.52 -12.60
CA VAL A 170 18.11 8.76 -13.38
C VAL A 170 17.60 7.46 -14.01
N GLY A 171 18.51 6.60 -14.50
CA GLY A 171 18.15 5.28 -15.03
C GLY A 171 17.49 4.38 -13.99
N LEU A 172 18.07 4.29 -12.78
CA LEU A 172 17.53 3.50 -11.67
C LEU A 172 16.19 4.04 -11.16
N ALA A 173 16.06 5.37 -11.03
CA ALA A 173 14.80 5.98 -10.60
C ALA A 173 13.68 5.76 -11.63
N SER A 174 14.00 5.83 -12.92
CA SER A 174 13.06 5.57 -14.02
C SER A 174 12.66 4.10 -14.06
N ALA A 175 13.62 3.18 -13.93
CA ALA A 175 13.35 1.75 -13.85
C ALA A 175 12.49 1.39 -12.64
N LEU A 176 12.76 1.99 -11.48
CA LEU A 176 11.97 1.82 -10.26
C LEU A 176 10.54 2.36 -10.46
N PHE A 177 10.37 3.55 -11.04
CA PHE A 177 9.05 4.10 -11.35
C PHE A 177 8.25 3.17 -12.26
N ILE A 178 8.85 2.68 -13.35
CA ILE A 178 8.22 1.75 -14.28
C ILE A 178 7.85 0.44 -13.57
N ALA A 179 8.76 -0.14 -12.79
CA ALA A 179 8.50 -1.37 -12.04
C ALA A 179 7.33 -1.18 -11.06
N LEU A 180 7.32 -0.08 -10.30
CA LEU A 180 6.25 0.23 -9.36
C LEU A 180 4.92 0.52 -10.08
N TYR A 181 4.94 1.20 -11.22
CA TYR A 181 3.76 1.46 -12.04
C TYR A 181 3.14 0.16 -12.57
N LEU A 182 3.98 -0.74 -13.11
CA LEU A 182 3.53 -2.06 -13.58
C LEU A 182 2.96 -2.92 -12.44
N LEU A 183 3.62 -2.93 -11.28
CA LEU A 183 3.11 -3.63 -10.08
C LEU A 183 1.78 -3.03 -9.57
N ALA A 184 1.64 -1.70 -9.65
CA ALA A 184 0.41 -1.02 -9.27
C ALA A 184 -0.75 -1.28 -10.26
N TYR A 185 -0.47 -1.47 -11.54
CA TYR A 185 -1.49 -1.72 -12.58
C TYR A 185 -1.83 -3.22 -12.78
N GLN A 186 -0.96 -4.15 -12.38
CA GLN A 186 -1.26 -5.59 -12.46
C GLN A 186 -2.21 -6.08 -11.35
N THR A 187 -2.27 -5.38 -10.21
CA THR A 187 -3.14 -5.73 -9.08
C THR A 187 -4.65 -5.44 -9.27
N PRO A 188 -5.11 -4.40 -9.99
CA PRO A 188 -6.54 -4.19 -10.25
C PRO A 188 -7.17 -5.15 -11.28
N LEU A 189 -6.39 -5.97 -11.99
CA LEU A 189 -6.87 -6.88 -13.04
C LEU A 189 -7.28 -8.29 -12.54
N ILE A 190 -7.25 -8.56 -11.22
CA ILE A 190 -7.65 -9.85 -10.62
C ILE A 190 -8.91 -9.68 -9.75
N VAL A 191 -9.82 -8.78 -10.13
CA VAL A 191 -11.20 -8.73 -9.61
C VAL A 191 -12.17 -9.01 -10.74
#